data_AF-A0A4S2UZM7-F1
#
_entry.id   AF-A0A4S2UZM7-F1
#
_cell.length_a   1.000
_cell.length_b   1.000
_cell.length_c   1.000
_cell.angle_alpha   90.00
_cell.angle_beta   90.00
_cell.angle_gamma   90.00
#
_symmetry.space_group_name_H-M   'P 1'
#
loop_
_entity.id
_entity.type
_entity.pdbx_description
1 polymer ?
#
loop_
_entity_poly.entity_id
_entity_poly.type
_entity_poly.pdbx_seq_one_letter_code
_entity_poly.pdbx_strand_id
1 'polypeptide(L)'
;MTTTTVTITATATAAGCEFALDRDWIDTYGARWTWTGETDETGMALMQTGDDTPQTLNHVYWWFGPLIPAPRPVTVADRHAWLTTPACTQPDEQDEHPTPRTVAGLLGRLRGRSA
;
A
#
# COMPACT_ATOMS: atom_id res chain seq x y z
N MET A 1 -35.06 -2.36 18.10
CA MET A 1 -33.73 -2.03 18.66
C MET A 1 -32.73 -2.16 17.54
N THR A 2 -32.12 -1.05 17.12
CA THR A 2 -31.19 -1.00 15.99
C THR A 2 -29.78 -1.06 16.57
N THR A 3 -29.07 -2.17 16.38
CA THR A 3 -27.68 -2.31 16.82
C THR A 3 -26.79 -1.58 15.82
N THR A 4 -26.28 -0.41 16.18
CA THR A 4 -25.27 0.29 15.39
C THR A 4 -23.91 -0.36 15.66
N THR A 5 -23.44 -1.18 14.73
CA THR A 5 -22.05 -1.68 14.76
C THR A 5 -21.14 -0.52 14.36
N VAL A 6 -20.45 0.06 15.34
CA VAL A 6 -19.33 0.99 15.09
C VAL A 6 -18.10 0.14 14.83
N THR A 7 -17.63 0.08 13.58
CA THR A 7 -16.35 -0.55 13.25
C THR A 7 -15.23 0.36 13.73
N ILE A 8 -14.58 -0.01 14.84
CA ILE A 8 -13.35 0.65 15.29
C ILE A 8 -12.21 0.00 14.51
N THR A 9 -11.58 0.75 13.61
CA THR A 9 -10.35 0.33 12.93
C THR A 9 -9.20 0.45 13.92
N ALA A 10 -8.76 -0.67 14.49
CA ALA A 10 -7.59 -0.72 15.35
C ALA A 10 -6.31 -0.79 14.51
N THR A 11 -5.29 -0.02 14.87
CA THR A 11 -3.97 -0.04 14.23
C THR A 11 -2.86 -0.31 15.25
N ALA A 12 -1.76 -0.91 14.81
CA ALA A 12 -0.54 -1.10 15.60
C ALA A 12 0.71 -0.73 14.78
N THR A 13 1.78 -0.40 15.48
CA THR A 13 3.04 0.03 14.85
C THR A 13 4.16 -0.98 15.09
N ALA A 14 4.87 -1.37 14.03
CA ALA A 14 6.09 -2.16 14.11
C ALA A 14 7.12 -1.64 13.10
N ALA A 15 8.38 -1.48 13.52
CA ALA A 15 9.48 -0.93 12.71
C ALA A 15 9.17 0.41 12.00
N GLY A 16 8.30 1.24 12.58
CA GLY A 16 7.86 2.51 11.99
C GLY A 16 6.76 2.40 10.94
N CYS A 17 6.28 1.19 10.64
CA CYS A 17 5.13 0.94 9.78
C CYS A 17 3.85 0.78 10.60
N GLU A 18 2.74 1.31 10.09
CA GLU A 18 1.41 1.16 10.67
C GLU A 18 0.65 0.00 10.01
N PHE A 19 0.09 -0.87 10.84
CA PHE A 19 -0.64 -2.07 10.43
C PHE A 19 -2.08 -1.98 10.91
N ALA A 20 -3.02 -2.06 9.98
CA ALA A 20 -4.44 -2.23 10.28
C ALA A 20 -4.68 -3.65 10.83
N LEU A 21 -5.27 -3.74 12.03
CA LEU A 21 -5.52 -5.01 12.72
C LEU A 21 -6.88 -5.62 12.38
N ASP A 22 -7.70 -4.93 11.60
CA ASP A 22 -9.00 -5.39 11.11
C ASP A 22 -8.90 -6.25 9.84
N ARG A 23 -7.68 -6.61 9.43
CA ARG A 23 -7.41 -7.42 8.25
C ARG A 23 -6.27 -8.41 8.48
N ASP A 24 -6.24 -9.39 7.61
CA ASP A 24 -5.16 -10.36 7.57
C ASP A 24 -3.96 -9.81 6.79
N TRP A 25 -2.80 -10.31 7.16
CA TRP A 25 -1.50 -10.00 6.58
C TRP A 25 -0.82 -11.28 6.11
N ILE A 26 0.11 -11.15 5.16
CA ILE A 26 0.89 -12.25 4.61
C ILE A 26 2.37 -11.90 4.77
N ASP A 27 3.16 -12.81 5.34
CA ASP A 27 4.60 -12.60 5.45
C ASP A 27 5.36 -12.94 4.16
N THR A 28 6.68 -12.78 4.16
CA THR A 28 7.51 -13.04 2.97
C THR A 28 7.58 -14.51 2.57
N TYR A 29 7.22 -15.41 3.48
CA TYR A 29 7.13 -16.86 3.24
C TYR A 29 5.73 -17.30 2.81
N GLY A 30 4.75 -16.39 2.79
CA GLY A 30 3.38 -16.66 2.40
C GLY A 30 2.46 -17.12 3.54
N ALA A 31 2.92 -17.10 4.79
CA ALA A 31 2.06 -17.45 5.93
C ALA A 31 1.09 -16.30 6.22
N ARG A 32 -0.15 -16.66 6.58
CA ARG A 32 -1.22 -15.70 6.86
C ARG A 32 -1.28 -15.41 8.35
N TRP A 33 -1.15 -14.14 8.69
CA TRP A 33 -1.16 -13.63 10.05
C TRP A 33 -2.44 -12.83 10.31
N THR A 34 -3.12 -13.16 11.40
CA THR A 34 -4.33 -12.48 11.87
C THR A 34 -4.11 -11.97 13.28
N TRP A 35 -4.58 -10.76 13.59
CA TRP A 35 -4.54 -10.24 14.95
C TRP A 35 -5.48 -11.05 15.85
N THR A 36 -5.02 -11.47 17.02
CA THR A 36 -5.82 -12.28 17.95
C THR A 36 -6.86 -11.46 18.73
N GLY A 37 -6.82 -10.12 18.64
CA GLY A 37 -7.57 -9.23 19.53
C GLY A 37 -6.84 -8.90 20.83
N GLU A 38 -5.66 -9.49 21.05
CA GLU A 38 -4.87 -9.32 22.27
C GLU A 38 -3.57 -8.55 22.02
N THR A 39 -3.00 -8.03 23.11
CA THR A 39 -1.69 -7.40 23.14
C THR A 39 -0.84 -8.01 24.24
N ASP A 40 0.48 -7.95 24.11
CA ASP A 40 1.39 -8.30 25.21
C ASP A 40 1.40 -7.24 26.32
N GLU A 41 2.25 -7.45 27.33
CA GLU A 41 2.44 -6.53 28.47
C GLU A 41 2.95 -5.14 28.08
N THR A 42 3.54 -5.00 26.89
CA THR A 42 4.02 -3.72 26.34
C THR A 42 2.99 -3.01 25.46
N GLY A 43 1.83 -3.65 25.22
CA GLY A 43 0.80 -3.17 24.30
C GLY A 43 1.05 -3.55 22.85
N MET A 44 1.98 -4.46 22.56
CA MET A 44 2.26 -4.93 21.20
C MET A 44 1.21 -5.94 20.77
N ALA A 45 0.61 -5.75 19.59
CA ALA A 45 -0.39 -6.66 19.04
C ALA A 45 0.15 -8.09 18.90
N LEU A 46 -0.64 -9.09 19.32
CA LEU A 46 -0.33 -10.50 19.12
C LEU A 46 -0.96 -11.01 17.82
N MET A 47 -0.13 -11.56 16.96
CA MET A 47 -0.48 -12.08 15.64
C MET A 47 -0.39 -13.61 15.67
N GLN A 48 -1.30 -14.27 14.98
CA GLN A 48 -1.37 -15.73 14.91
C GLN A 48 -1.41 -16.21 13.46
N THR A 49 -0.73 -17.33 13.19
CA THR A 49 -0.80 -18.06 11.92
C THR A 49 -1.23 -19.50 12.21
N GLY A 50 -2.34 -19.95 11.61
CA GLY A 50 -2.90 -21.27 11.86
C GLY A 50 -3.09 -21.57 13.35
N ASP A 51 -2.58 -22.73 13.79
CA ASP A 51 -2.64 -23.20 15.18
C ASP A 51 -1.36 -22.90 15.98
N ASP A 52 -0.43 -22.13 15.42
CA ASP A 52 0.83 -21.79 16.09
C ASP A 52 0.60 -20.84 17.27
N THR A 53 1.55 -20.85 18.22
CA THR A 53 1.55 -19.91 19.34
C THR A 53 1.55 -18.46 18.85
N PRO A 54 0.67 -17.58 19.35
CA PRO A 54 0.68 -16.17 18.99
C PRO A 54 2.03 -15.51 19.24
N GLN A 55 2.45 -14.66 18.31
CA GLN A 55 3.71 -13.93 18.34
C GLN A 55 3.44 -12.42 18.31
N THR A 56 4.33 -11.62 18.91
CA THR A 56 4.18 -10.16 18.83
C THR A 56 4.36 -9.67 17.40
N LEU A 57 3.62 -8.63 16.99
CA LEU A 57 3.71 -8.05 15.64
C LEU A 57 5.14 -7.67 15.26
N ASN A 58 5.91 -7.16 16.24
CA ASN A 58 7.31 -6.84 16.04
C ASN A 58 8.16 -8.08 15.78
N HIS A 59 7.96 -9.17 16.53
CA HIS A 59 8.63 -10.45 16.26
C HIS A 59 8.28 -10.96 14.86
N VAL A 60 6.99 -10.88 14.49
CA VAL A 60 6.54 -11.31 13.18
C VAL A 60 7.23 -10.54 12.06
N TYR A 61 7.25 -9.21 12.18
CA TYR A 61 7.89 -8.33 11.20
C TYR A 61 9.40 -8.58 11.07
N TRP A 62 10.12 -8.73 12.18
CA TRP A 62 11.57 -8.92 12.15
C TRP A 62 11.99 -10.29 11.63
N TRP A 63 11.28 -11.36 11.99
CA TRP A 63 11.67 -12.72 11.64
C TRP A 63 11.06 -13.26 10.36
N PHE A 64 9.81 -12.92 10.05
CA PHE A 64 9.16 -13.37 8.82
C PHE A 64 9.15 -12.29 7.72
N GLY A 65 9.67 -11.11 8.04
CA GLY A 65 9.87 -10.01 7.12
C GLY A 65 8.65 -9.06 7.02
N PRO A 66 8.72 -8.09 6.10
CA PRO A 66 7.64 -7.14 5.88
C PRO A 66 6.32 -7.83 5.57
N LEU A 67 5.26 -7.39 6.24
CA LEU A 67 3.92 -7.92 6.06
C LEU A 67 3.22 -7.24 4.88
N ILE A 68 2.67 -8.07 3.99
CA ILE A 68 1.89 -7.66 2.82
C ILE A 68 0.41 -7.80 3.18
N PRO A 69 -0.46 -6.81 2.89
CA PRO A 69 -1.88 -6.95 3.18
C PRO A 69 -2.49 -8.12 2.41
N ALA A 70 -3.20 -9.02 3.10
CA ALA A 70 -3.82 -10.17 2.44
C ALA A 70 -4.89 -9.71 1.43
N PRO A 71 -5.07 -10.44 0.31
CA PRO A 71 -6.18 -10.21 -0.61
C PRO A 71 -7.51 -10.30 0.12
N ARG A 72 -8.35 -9.27 -0.02
CA ARG A 72 -9.73 -9.28 0.50
C ARG A 72 -10.71 -9.68 -0.61
N PRO A 73 -11.76 -10.46 -0.32
CA PRO A 73 -12.82 -10.70 -1.29
C PRO A 73 -13.39 -9.39 -1.82
N VAL A 74 -13.56 -9.30 -3.14
CA VAL A 74 -14.22 -8.15 -3.77
C VAL A 74 -15.71 -8.22 -3.45
N THR A 75 -16.23 -7.20 -2.77
CA THR A 75 -17.66 -7.14 -2.46
C THR A 75 -18.48 -6.69 -3.66
N VAL A 76 -19.80 -6.92 -3.64
CA VAL A 76 -20.71 -6.40 -4.67
C VAL A 76 -20.68 -4.87 -4.70
N ALA A 77 -20.51 -4.22 -3.54
CA ALA A 77 -20.35 -2.78 -3.45
C ALA A 77 -19.05 -2.29 -4.11
N ASP A 78 -17.92 -2.96 -3.85
CA ASP A 78 -16.64 -2.68 -4.53
C ASP A 78 -16.81 -2.80 -6.06
N ARG A 79 -17.47 -3.86 -6.53
CA ARG A 79 -17.76 -4.06 -7.96
C ARG A 79 -18.63 -2.96 -8.55
N HIS A 80 -19.73 -2.61 -7.88
CA HIS A 80 -20.63 -1.58 -8.34
C HIS A 80 -19.92 -0.23 -8.41
N ALA A 81 -19.13 0.13 -7.39
CA ALA A 81 -18.33 1.33 -7.38
C ALA A 81 -17.38 1.39 -8.58
N TRP A 82 -16.66 0.30 -8.88
CA TRP A 82 -15.80 0.20 -10.06
C TRP A 82 -16.53 0.42 -11.38
N LEU A 83 -17.75 -0.11 -11.52
CA LEU A 83 -18.55 0.04 -12.74
C LEU A 83 -19.15 1.44 -12.90
N THR A 84 -19.43 2.12 -11.79
CA THR A 84 -20.04 3.46 -11.79
C THR A 84 -19.04 4.60 -11.67
N THR A 85 -17.77 4.30 -11.38
CA THR A 85 -16.72 5.32 -11.37
C THR A 85 -16.48 5.74 -12.82
N PRO A 86 -16.77 6.99 -13.21
CA PRO A 86 -16.37 7.47 -14.53
C PRO A 86 -14.86 7.30 -14.62
N ALA A 87 -14.37 6.68 -15.69
CA ALA A 87 -12.93 6.65 -15.95
C ALA A 87 -12.44 8.08 -15.81
N CYS A 88 -11.49 8.34 -14.90
CA CYS A 88 -10.83 9.64 -14.84
C CYS A 88 -10.41 9.93 -16.27
N THR A 89 -10.95 11.01 -16.85
CA THR A 89 -10.39 11.64 -18.03
C THR A 89 -8.91 11.79 -17.71
N GLN A 90 -8.06 10.97 -18.34
CA GLN A 90 -6.64 11.23 -18.27
C GLN A 90 -6.50 12.66 -18.78
N PRO A 91 -5.94 13.60 -18.01
CA PRO A 91 -5.53 14.86 -18.60
C PRO A 91 -4.66 14.46 -19.78
N ASP A 92 -5.01 14.94 -20.98
CA ASP A 92 -4.17 14.81 -22.16
C ASP A 92 -2.75 15.11 -21.69
N GLU A 93 -1.93 14.07 -21.62
CA GLU A 93 -0.49 14.21 -21.48
C GLU A 93 -0.11 14.81 -22.83
N GLN A 94 -0.22 16.14 -22.94
CA GLN A 94 0.34 16.86 -24.06
C GLN A 94 1.83 16.56 -23.98
N ASP A 95 2.24 15.60 -24.80
CA ASP A 95 3.59 15.39 -25.26
C ASP A 95 4.17 16.75 -25.68
N GLU A 96 4.73 17.50 -24.72
CA GLU A 96 5.80 18.45 -25.01
C GLU A 96 7.06 17.62 -25.26
N HIS A 97 7.01 16.78 -26.30
CA HIS A 97 8.19 16.42 -27.04
C HIS A 97 8.81 17.75 -27.51
N PRO A 98 10.03 18.11 -27.06
CA PRO A 98 10.68 19.29 -27.59
C PRO A 98 10.85 19.07 -29.08
N THR A 99 10.12 19.85 -29.88
CA THR A 99 10.19 19.77 -31.32
C THR A 99 11.66 19.91 -31.76
N PRO A 100 12.13 19.10 -32.73
CA PRO A 100 13.55 18.99 -33.10
C PRO A 100 14.17 20.29 -33.68
N ARG A 101 13.43 21.40 -33.71
CA ARG A 101 13.93 22.72 -34.15
C ARG A 101 14.76 23.45 -33.09
N THR A 102 14.70 23.06 -31.81
CA THR A 102 15.49 23.75 -30.77
C THR A 102 16.97 23.35 -30.79
N VAL A 103 17.31 22.14 -31.24
CA VAL A 103 18.71 21.65 -31.28
C VAL A 103 19.50 22.26 -32.46
N ALA A 104 18.85 22.48 -33.61
CA ALA A 104 19.51 23.06 -34.78
C ALA A 104 19.94 24.53 -34.56
N GLY A 105 19.15 25.30 -33.82
CA GLY A 105 19.50 26.68 -33.45
C GLY A 105 20.67 26.79 -32.47
N LEU A 106 20.87 25.76 -31.62
CA LEU A 106 21.94 25.72 -30.64
C LEU A 106 23.29 25.31 -31.26
N LEU A 107 23.29 24.40 -32.24
CA LEU A 107 24.50 23.96 -32.96
C LEU A 107 25.01 24.99 -33.98
N GLY A 108 24.16 25.87 -34.50
CA GLY A 108 24.58 26.95 -35.41
C GLY A 108 25.44 28.03 -34.74
N ARG A 109 25.27 28.26 -33.43
CA ARG A 109 25.97 29.33 -32.69
C ARG A 109 27.40 28.97 -32.25
N LEU A 110 27.80 27.71 -32.38
CA LEU A 110 29.14 27.24 -32.02
C LEU A 110 30.13 27.22 -33.19
N ARG A 111 29.68 27.41 -34.45
CA ARG A 111 30.57 27.44 -35.63
C ARG A 111 30.86 28.85 -36.18
N GLY A 112 30.31 29.90 -35.59
CA GLY A 112 30.46 31.29 -36.08
C GLY A 112 31.53 32.14 -35.39
N ARG A 113 32.28 31.61 -34.41
CA ARG A 113 33.28 32.39 -33.66
C ARG A 113 34.70 31.91 -34.00
N SER A 114 35.11 32.22 -35.22
CA SER A 114 36.52 32.25 -35.62
C SER A 114 36.69 33.43 -36.58
N ALA A 115 36.98 34.58 -35.98
CA ALA A 115 37.69 35.72 -36.55
C ALA A 115 38.31 36.48 -35.38
#